data_AF-A0A1M6B7R2-F1
#
_entry.id   AF-A0A1M6B7R2-F1
#
_cell.length_a   1.000
_cell.length_b   1.000
_cell.length_c   1.000
_cell.angle_alpha   90.00
_cell.angle_beta   90.00
_cell.angle_gamma   90.00
#
_symmetry.space_group_name_H-M   'P 1'
#
loop_
_entity.id
_entity.type
_entity.pdbx_description
1 polymer ?
#
loop_
_entity_poly.entity_id
_entity_poly.type
_entity_poly.pdbx_seq_one_letter_code
_entity_poly.pdbx_strand_id
1 'polypeptide(L)'
;MVPNFNQKTINTLAKRAAYLCSNPDCRTQTVGPNEDPNKSTVIGEAAHIFGARPGSKRYVSSMTDFARSNITNGIWLCRNCHKMIDTDYQRFSSDILFIWREKHENFVSSELGNTTDKIRQEQLSLQLNEFKDYPPLIRRIIIDKPIGWEYKLTVELMRYLNNPFLRKIEDLKAGLYIKSQQHVKDEEMADWISKRLNESGKLVPPMVGLIDRLNKSWGALGEEGDFKEIHHICCLIRNNLELIVFHEEKIFSTNVPERYERVLGLLKNLLGSQAEKLKIIPDRLEEIISYIDKDDKKALEALEGKEEMIVFEVSENWEKDFNKELNELNINLEHQYSQRGCLMMIPLGGIILGALIFLC
;
A
#
# COMPACT_ATOMS: atom_id res chain seq x y z
N MET A 1 12.40 -19.74 9.40
CA MET A 1 11.33 -20.38 10.20
C MET A 1 10.04 -20.19 9.44
N VAL A 2 9.05 -21.08 9.57
CA VAL A 2 7.79 -20.96 8.80
C VAL A 2 6.86 -20.00 9.53
N PRO A 3 6.24 -19.02 8.85
CA PRO A 3 5.29 -18.12 9.48
C PRO A 3 3.96 -18.84 9.75
N ASN A 4 3.91 -19.58 10.85
CA ASN A 4 2.68 -20.22 11.35
C ASN A 4 2.04 -19.36 12.46
N PHE A 5 0.72 -19.50 12.63
CA PHE A 5 0.01 -18.90 13.75
C PHE A 5 0.54 -19.39 15.11
N ASN A 6 0.78 -18.47 16.04
CA ASN A 6 1.06 -18.83 17.43
C ASN A 6 -0.23 -19.32 18.14
N GLN A 7 -0.08 -19.96 19.30
CA GLN A 7 -1.22 -20.55 20.03
C GLN A 7 -2.28 -19.51 20.43
N LYS A 8 -1.87 -18.28 20.74
CA LYS A 8 -2.79 -17.18 21.05
C LYS A 8 -3.68 -16.87 19.85
N THR A 9 -3.11 -16.74 18.66
CA THR A 9 -3.85 -16.51 17.41
C THR A 9 -4.81 -17.67 17.10
N ILE A 10 -4.35 -18.92 17.22
CA ILE A 10 -5.18 -20.11 17.01
C ILE A 10 -6.39 -20.11 17.95
N ASN A 11 -6.16 -19.89 19.24
CA ASN A 11 -7.22 -19.87 20.25
C ASN A 11 -8.21 -18.72 20.01
N THR A 12 -7.73 -17.55 19.62
CA THR A 12 -8.59 -16.40 19.30
C THR A 12 -9.45 -16.68 18.07
N LEU A 13 -8.89 -17.25 16.99
CA LEU A 13 -9.66 -17.63 15.79
C LEU A 13 -10.76 -18.64 16.14
N ALA A 14 -10.43 -19.67 16.92
CA ALA A 14 -11.39 -20.68 17.35
C ALA A 14 -12.55 -20.07 18.15
N LYS A 15 -12.24 -19.22 19.14
CA LYS A 15 -13.25 -18.56 19.98
C LYS A 15 -14.12 -17.58 19.19
N ARG A 16 -13.55 -16.78 18.29
CA ARG A 16 -14.29 -15.87 17.41
C ARG A 16 -15.25 -16.62 16.50
N ALA A 17 -14.86 -17.81 16.05
CA ALA A 17 -15.71 -18.69 15.27
C ALA A 17 -16.72 -19.50 16.11
N ALA A 18 -16.80 -19.26 17.43
CA ALA A 18 -17.59 -20.03 18.39
C ALA A 18 -17.30 -21.55 18.35
N TYR A 19 -16.06 -21.93 18.00
CA TYR A 19 -15.66 -23.30 17.71
C TYR A 19 -16.56 -24.00 16.66
N LEU A 20 -17.15 -23.23 15.75
CA LEU A 20 -17.88 -23.73 14.58
C LEU A 20 -17.03 -23.55 13.33
N CYS A 21 -17.10 -24.50 12.41
CA CYS A 21 -16.42 -24.38 11.12
C CYS A 21 -16.95 -23.16 10.34
N SER A 22 -16.05 -22.26 9.89
CA SER A 22 -16.44 -21.05 9.16
C SER A 22 -16.89 -21.26 7.72
N ASN A 23 -16.88 -22.51 7.21
CA ASN A 23 -17.53 -22.82 5.94
C ASN A 23 -19.06 -22.64 6.11
N PRO A 24 -19.70 -21.72 5.34
CA PRO A 24 -21.13 -21.40 5.48
C PRO A 24 -22.07 -22.60 5.38
N ASP A 25 -21.71 -23.62 4.61
CA ASP A 25 -22.52 -24.82 4.39
C ASP A 25 -22.24 -25.94 5.40
N CYS A 26 -21.16 -25.82 6.18
CA CYS A 26 -20.75 -26.86 7.13
C CYS A 26 -21.15 -26.54 8.56
N ARG A 27 -20.65 -25.43 9.12
CA ARG A 27 -20.90 -24.96 10.50
C ARG A 27 -20.79 -26.01 11.62
N THR A 28 -20.12 -27.14 11.37
CA THR A 28 -19.99 -28.21 12.37
C THR A 28 -19.27 -27.72 13.62
N GLN A 29 -19.67 -28.23 14.78
CA GLN A 29 -18.90 -28.09 16.01
C GLN A 29 -17.52 -28.70 15.83
N THR A 30 -16.50 -27.99 16.31
CA THR A 30 -15.10 -28.37 16.16
C THR A 30 -14.43 -28.76 17.47
N VAL A 31 -15.18 -28.70 18.58
CA VAL A 31 -14.75 -29.14 19.90
C VAL A 31 -15.82 -30.04 20.51
N GLY A 32 -15.40 -31.05 21.27
CA GLY A 32 -16.28 -31.97 21.96
C GLY A 32 -15.58 -32.70 23.11
N PRO A 33 -16.32 -33.56 23.84
CA PRO A 33 -15.77 -34.33 24.95
C PRO A 33 -14.67 -35.31 24.50
N ASN A 34 -13.85 -35.76 25.45
CA ASN A 34 -12.85 -36.81 25.27
C ASN A 34 -13.01 -37.87 26.36
N GLU A 35 -12.52 -39.08 26.12
CA GLU A 35 -12.52 -40.15 27.13
C GLU A 35 -11.58 -39.83 28.32
N ASP A 36 -10.50 -39.09 28.06
CA ASP A 36 -9.69 -38.50 29.12
C ASP A 36 -10.43 -37.29 29.73
N PRO A 37 -10.81 -37.33 31.02
CA PRO A 37 -11.61 -36.28 31.66
C PRO A 37 -10.87 -34.92 31.75
N ASN A 38 -9.56 -34.88 31.54
CA ASN A 38 -8.77 -33.64 31.53
C ASN A 38 -8.53 -33.08 30.12
N LYS A 39 -9.16 -33.66 29.08
CA LYS A 39 -8.96 -33.26 27.69
C LYS A 39 -10.29 -32.98 26.98
N SER A 40 -10.17 -32.25 25.88
CA SER A 40 -11.24 -32.09 24.89
C SER A 40 -10.77 -32.61 23.53
N THR A 41 -11.71 -33.09 22.74
CA THR A 41 -11.48 -33.45 21.35
C THR A 41 -11.61 -32.20 20.50
N VAL A 42 -10.58 -31.84 19.73
CA VAL A 42 -10.60 -30.69 18.81
C VAL A 42 -10.37 -31.19 17.37
N ILE A 43 -11.31 -30.89 16.49
CA ILE A 43 -11.24 -31.16 15.05
C ILE A 43 -11.17 -29.88 14.21
N GLY A 44 -11.06 -28.72 14.87
CA GLY A 44 -10.90 -27.43 14.22
C GLY A 44 -9.43 -27.06 14.07
N GLU A 45 -9.11 -26.33 13.02
CA GLU A 45 -7.77 -25.89 12.66
C GLU A 45 -7.82 -24.43 12.20
N ALA A 46 -6.77 -23.67 12.53
CA ALA A 46 -6.56 -22.34 11.99
C ALA A 46 -5.90 -22.48 10.60
N ALA A 47 -6.68 -22.27 9.56
CA ALA A 47 -6.23 -22.31 8.17
C ALA A 47 -5.72 -20.94 7.73
N HIS A 48 -4.66 -20.94 6.91
CA HIS A 48 -4.16 -19.72 6.28
C HIS A 48 -5.00 -19.40 5.03
N ILE A 49 -5.47 -18.16 4.93
CA ILE A 49 -6.16 -17.67 3.73
C ILE A 49 -5.16 -17.50 2.59
N PHE A 50 -4.14 -16.64 2.79
CA PHE A 50 -2.94 -16.62 1.95
C PHE A 50 -1.90 -17.59 2.50
N GLY A 51 -1.34 -18.42 1.61
CA GLY A 51 -0.45 -19.52 2.00
C GLY A 51 0.80 -19.08 2.76
N ALA A 52 1.24 -19.90 3.71
CA ALA A 52 2.35 -19.57 4.61
C ALA A 52 3.75 -19.67 3.98
N ARG A 53 3.92 -20.36 2.85
CA ARG A 53 5.25 -20.67 2.27
C ARG A 53 5.26 -20.58 0.75
N PRO A 54 6.41 -20.28 0.12
CA PRO A 54 6.59 -20.48 -1.32
C PRO A 54 6.13 -21.89 -1.74
N GLY A 55 5.32 -21.96 -2.80
CA GLY A 55 4.74 -23.21 -3.31
C GLY A 55 3.47 -23.70 -2.60
N SER A 56 3.06 -23.08 -1.49
CA SER A 56 1.76 -23.35 -0.87
C SER A 56 0.60 -22.72 -1.67
N LYS A 57 -0.62 -23.21 -1.44
CA LYS A 57 -1.82 -22.69 -2.10
C LYS A 57 -2.05 -21.24 -1.71
N ARG A 58 -2.48 -20.42 -2.68
CA ARG A 58 -2.74 -18.97 -2.47
C ARG A 58 -1.53 -18.21 -1.90
N TYR A 59 -0.29 -18.67 -2.14
CA TYR A 59 0.90 -17.95 -1.70
C TYR A 59 1.08 -16.66 -2.51
N VAL A 60 1.38 -15.56 -1.81
CA VAL A 60 1.69 -14.26 -2.41
C VAL A 60 3.12 -13.89 -2.02
N SER A 61 4.00 -13.74 -3.02
CA SER A 61 5.44 -13.50 -2.81
C SER A 61 5.74 -12.13 -2.20
N SER A 62 4.89 -11.13 -2.45
CA SER A 62 5.02 -9.80 -1.90
C SER A 62 4.56 -9.68 -0.45
N MET A 63 3.91 -10.71 0.12
CA MET A 63 3.57 -10.70 1.54
C MET A 63 4.81 -10.99 2.39
N THR A 64 4.92 -10.33 3.54
CA THR A 64 5.93 -10.66 4.55
C THR A 64 5.56 -11.92 5.33
N ASP A 65 6.55 -12.55 5.96
CA ASP A 65 6.31 -13.64 6.92
C ASP A 65 5.35 -13.21 8.03
N PHE A 66 5.50 -11.98 8.49
CA PHE A 66 4.62 -11.40 9.50
C PHE A 66 3.16 -11.29 9.02
N ALA A 67 2.93 -10.77 7.80
CA ALA A 67 1.57 -10.71 7.24
C ALA A 67 0.95 -12.10 7.08
N ARG A 68 1.77 -13.11 6.74
CA ARG A 68 1.32 -14.51 6.61
C ARG A 68 0.86 -15.12 7.96
N SER A 69 1.55 -14.84 9.06
CA SER A 69 1.21 -15.38 10.39
C SER A 69 0.26 -14.51 11.22
N ASN A 70 -0.28 -13.43 10.67
CA ASN A 70 -1.18 -12.53 11.40
C ASN A 70 -2.63 -13.06 11.44
N ILE A 71 -3.36 -12.78 12.51
CA ILE A 71 -4.77 -13.21 12.66
C ILE A 71 -5.67 -12.76 11.52
N THR A 72 -5.40 -11.62 10.88
CA THR A 72 -6.19 -11.16 9.73
C THR A 72 -6.12 -12.14 8.55
N ASN A 73 -5.03 -12.91 8.41
CA ASN A 73 -4.83 -13.93 7.38
C ASN A 73 -5.38 -15.33 7.77
N GLY A 74 -6.04 -15.46 8.92
CA GLY A 74 -6.56 -16.74 9.42
C GLY A 74 -8.06 -16.94 9.22
N ILE A 75 -8.48 -18.20 9.08
CA ILE A 75 -9.89 -18.65 9.15
C ILE A 75 -9.96 -19.96 9.94
N TRP A 76 -11.02 -20.15 10.75
CA TRP A 76 -11.20 -21.38 11.54
C TRP A 76 -12.06 -22.40 10.78
N LEU A 77 -11.54 -23.60 10.53
CA LEU A 77 -12.23 -24.64 9.75
C LEU A 77 -12.11 -26.01 10.42
N CYS A 78 -13.07 -26.90 10.21
CA CYS A 78 -12.87 -28.31 10.55
C CYS A 78 -11.85 -28.94 9.60
N ARG A 79 -11.17 -30.02 10.02
CA ARG A 79 -10.15 -30.74 9.21
C ARG A 79 -10.63 -31.05 7.78
N ASN A 80 -11.89 -31.43 7.61
CA ASN A 80 -12.46 -31.75 6.30
C ASN A 80 -12.56 -30.52 5.39
N CYS A 81 -13.08 -29.39 5.92
CA CYS A 81 -13.18 -28.15 5.16
C CYS A 81 -11.81 -27.54 4.89
N HIS A 82 -10.87 -27.62 5.83
CA HIS A 82 -9.50 -27.17 5.63
C HIS A 82 -8.84 -27.93 4.47
N LYS A 83 -8.92 -29.27 4.47
CA LYS A 83 -8.40 -30.09 3.36
C LYS A 83 -9.09 -29.76 2.02
N MET A 84 -10.40 -29.51 2.04
CA MET A 84 -11.19 -29.17 0.85
C MET A 84 -10.68 -27.88 0.19
N ILE A 85 -10.50 -26.81 0.97
CA ILE A 85 -10.07 -25.50 0.43
C ILE A 85 -8.64 -25.54 -0.12
N ASP A 86 -7.79 -26.42 0.40
CA ASP A 86 -6.41 -26.59 -0.09
C ASP A 86 -6.33 -27.49 -1.32
N THR A 87 -7.26 -28.43 -1.45
CA THR A 87 -7.35 -29.31 -2.62
C THR A 87 -7.81 -28.53 -3.85
N ASP A 88 -8.85 -27.68 -3.71
CA ASP A 88 -9.44 -26.91 -4.80
C ASP A 88 -9.28 -25.39 -4.59
N TYR A 89 -8.03 -24.94 -4.49
CA TYR A 89 -7.70 -23.54 -4.21
C TYR A 89 -8.12 -22.55 -5.32
N GLN A 90 -8.45 -23.05 -6.52
CA GLN A 90 -8.99 -22.22 -7.60
C GLN A 90 -10.45 -21.85 -7.31
N ARG A 91 -11.25 -22.82 -6.87
CA ARG A 91 -12.62 -22.56 -6.40
C ARG A 91 -12.65 -21.78 -5.09
N PHE A 92 -11.75 -22.12 -4.17
CA PHE A 92 -11.64 -21.50 -2.85
C PHE A 92 -10.48 -20.50 -2.83
N SER A 93 -10.63 -19.42 -3.58
CA SER A 93 -9.67 -18.30 -3.61
C SER A 93 -9.57 -17.59 -2.26
N SER A 94 -8.52 -16.79 -2.07
CA SER A 94 -8.35 -15.96 -0.86
C SER A 94 -9.58 -15.11 -0.59
N ASP A 95 -10.13 -14.48 -1.63
CA ASP A 95 -11.25 -13.55 -1.53
C ASP A 95 -12.52 -14.27 -1.02
N ILE A 96 -12.79 -15.46 -1.53
CA ILE A 96 -13.89 -16.31 -1.07
C ILE A 96 -13.72 -16.68 0.40
N LEU A 97 -12.50 -17.01 0.84
CA LEU A 97 -12.24 -17.37 2.24
C LEU A 97 -12.36 -16.19 3.19
N PHE A 98 -11.95 -14.98 2.79
CA PHE A 98 -12.23 -13.78 3.57
C PHE A 98 -13.74 -13.53 3.71
N ILE A 99 -14.50 -13.70 2.62
CA ILE A 99 -15.96 -13.58 2.63
C ILE A 99 -16.59 -14.66 3.51
N TRP A 100 -16.09 -15.90 3.49
CA TRP A 100 -16.56 -16.97 4.38
C TRP A 100 -16.38 -16.61 5.84
N ARG A 101 -15.18 -16.14 6.20
CA ARG A 101 -14.90 -15.71 7.57
C ARG A 101 -15.84 -14.61 8.01
N GLU A 102 -16.05 -13.59 7.17
CA GLU A 102 -16.95 -12.48 7.50
C GLU A 102 -18.40 -12.95 7.66
N LYS A 103 -18.92 -13.74 6.72
CA LYS A 103 -20.27 -14.31 6.82
C LYS A 103 -20.43 -15.15 8.09
N HIS A 104 -19.42 -15.92 8.45
CA HIS A 104 -19.43 -16.72 9.67
C HIS A 104 -19.44 -15.87 10.94
N GLU A 105 -18.60 -14.84 11.01
CA GLU A 105 -18.56 -13.92 12.15
C GLU A 105 -19.89 -13.14 12.29
N ASN A 106 -20.50 -12.74 11.18
CA ASN A 106 -21.84 -12.13 11.18
C ASN A 106 -22.90 -13.10 11.69
N PHE A 107 -22.85 -14.38 11.26
CA PHE A 107 -23.74 -15.42 11.78
C PHE A 107 -23.55 -15.65 13.29
N VAL A 108 -22.31 -15.83 13.76
CA VAL A 108 -22.04 -16.04 15.18
C VAL A 108 -22.54 -14.86 16.02
N SER A 109 -22.33 -13.63 15.52
CA SER A 109 -22.83 -12.43 16.18
C SER A 109 -24.34 -12.29 16.12
N SER A 110 -25.03 -12.80 15.10
CA SER A 110 -26.50 -12.75 15.05
C SER A 110 -27.15 -13.71 16.05
N GLU A 111 -26.46 -14.82 16.36
CA GLU A 111 -26.90 -15.82 17.35
C GLU A 111 -26.63 -15.37 18.79
N LEU A 112 -25.48 -14.72 19.05
CA LEU A 112 -25.07 -14.30 20.40
C LEU A 112 -25.42 -12.84 20.75
N GLY A 113 -25.49 -11.98 19.75
CA GLY A 113 -25.61 -10.53 19.91
C GLY A 113 -27.02 -10.06 20.22
N ASN A 114 -27.11 -8.98 21.00
CA ASN A 114 -28.37 -8.28 21.26
C ASN A 114 -28.74 -7.36 20.09
N THR A 115 -29.89 -6.68 20.18
CA THR A 115 -30.36 -5.75 19.12
C THR A 115 -29.35 -4.64 18.81
N THR A 116 -28.65 -4.11 19.82
CA THR A 116 -27.62 -3.08 19.64
C THR A 116 -26.44 -3.61 18.85
N ASP A 117 -26.01 -4.85 19.11
CA ASP A 117 -24.91 -5.49 18.36
C ASP A 117 -25.28 -5.62 16.88
N LYS A 118 -26.53 -6.00 16.58
CA LYS A 118 -27.03 -6.09 15.19
C LYS A 118 -27.03 -4.72 14.50
N ILE A 119 -27.51 -3.66 15.17
CA ILE A 119 -27.47 -2.29 14.64
C ILE A 119 -26.03 -1.83 14.37
N ARG A 120 -25.11 -2.11 15.30
CA ARG A 120 -23.69 -1.76 15.13
C ARG A 120 -23.07 -2.48 13.92
N GLN A 121 -23.40 -3.74 13.71
CA GLN A 121 -22.95 -4.49 12.54
C GLN A 121 -23.50 -3.93 11.23
N GLU A 122 -24.79 -3.59 11.19
CA GLU A 122 -25.40 -2.94 10.03
C GLU A 122 -24.73 -1.59 9.71
N GLN A 123 -24.50 -0.77 10.73
CA GLN A 123 -23.77 0.50 10.57
C GLN A 123 -22.35 0.30 10.04
N LEU A 124 -21.61 -0.66 10.57
CA LEU A 124 -20.27 -1.00 10.08
C LEU A 124 -20.32 -1.49 8.63
N SER A 125 -21.30 -2.33 8.28
CA SER A 125 -21.48 -2.81 6.91
C SER A 125 -21.77 -1.67 5.94
N LEU A 126 -22.55 -0.67 6.34
CA LEU A 126 -22.84 0.51 5.53
C LEU A 126 -21.57 1.36 5.32
N GLN A 127 -20.77 1.55 6.38
CA GLN A 127 -19.49 2.26 6.27
C GLN A 127 -18.51 1.52 5.34
N LEU A 128 -18.47 0.19 5.41
CA LEU A 128 -17.58 -0.62 4.58
C LEU A 128 -18.04 -0.78 3.13
N ASN A 129 -19.21 -0.25 2.74
CA ASN A 129 -19.72 -0.35 1.38
C ASN A 129 -18.83 0.38 0.36
N GLU A 130 -18.11 1.43 0.77
CA GLU A 130 -17.12 2.10 -0.09
C GLU A 130 -15.92 1.21 -0.42
N PHE A 131 -15.69 0.17 0.37
CA PHE A 131 -14.61 -0.81 0.18
C PHE A 131 -15.08 -2.09 -0.53
N LYS A 132 -16.31 -2.14 -1.08
CA LYS A 132 -16.87 -3.36 -1.71
C LYS A 132 -16.01 -3.89 -2.87
N ASP A 133 -15.36 -2.99 -3.60
CA ASP A 133 -14.51 -3.30 -4.76
C ASP A 133 -13.02 -3.37 -4.40
N TYR A 134 -12.69 -3.32 -3.11
CA TYR A 134 -11.32 -3.47 -2.60
C TYR A 134 -11.04 -4.94 -2.24
N PRO A 135 -9.76 -5.36 -2.26
CA PRO A 135 -9.34 -6.65 -1.71
C PRO A 135 -9.98 -6.91 -0.33
N PRO A 136 -10.63 -8.08 -0.11
CA PRO A 136 -11.35 -8.35 1.14
C PRO A 136 -10.48 -8.24 2.41
N LEU A 137 -9.16 -8.41 2.28
CA LEU A 137 -8.20 -8.17 3.37
C LEU A 137 -8.27 -6.74 3.93
N ILE A 138 -8.48 -5.71 3.09
CA ILE A 138 -8.57 -4.31 3.52
C ILE A 138 -9.77 -4.14 4.48
N ARG A 139 -10.93 -4.68 4.08
CA ARG A 139 -12.13 -4.71 4.94
C ARG A 139 -11.87 -5.49 6.22
N ARG A 140 -11.17 -6.63 6.13
CA ARG A 140 -10.80 -7.45 7.29
C ARG A 140 -9.95 -6.68 8.30
N ILE A 141 -8.99 -5.88 7.84
CA ILE A 141 -8.14 -5.03 8.70
C ILE A 141 -9.00 -3.98 9.42
N ILE A 142 -9.90 -3.30 8.71
CA ILE A 142 -10.81 -2.29 9.30
C ILE A 142 -11.75 -2.91 10.34
N ILE A 143 -12.24 -4.14 10.10
CA ILE A 143 -13.12 -4.84 11.05
C ILE A 143 -12.35 -5.36 12.26
N ASP A 144 -11.21 -6.03 12.06
CA ASP A 144 -10.44 -6.67 13.13
C ASP A 144 -9.70 -5.67 14.00
N LYS A 145 -9.26 -4.55 13.41
CA LYS A 145 -8.34 -3.59 14.02
C LYS A 145 -7.23 -4.29 14.83
N PRO A 146 -6.45 -5.20 14.19
CA PRO A 146 -5.33 -5.84 14.88
C PRO A 146 -4.33 -4.78 15.39
N ILE A 147 -3.39 -5.19 16.24
CA ILE A 147 -2.32 -4.28 16.66
C ILE A 147 -1.61 -3.69 15.42
N GLY A 148 -1.48 -2.36 15.39
CA GLY A 148 -0.93 -1.59 14.26
C GLY A 148 -1.80 -1.63 12.99
N TRP A 149 -3.13 -1.66 13.14
CA TRP A 149 -4.05 -1.77 11.99
C TRP A 149 -3.97 -0.57 11.05
N GLU A 150 -3.65 0.61 11.55
CA GLU A 150 -3.50 1.84 10.77
C GLU A 150 -2.37 1.68 9.74
N TYR A 151 -1.23 1.16 10.20
CA TYR A 151 -0.07 0.86 9.35
C TYR A 151 -0.39 -0.28 8.37
N LYS A 152 -1.04 -1.35 8.85
CA LYS A 152 -1.46 -2.47 7.99
C LYS A 152 -2.43 -2.00 6.89
N LEU A 153 -3.39 -1.16 7.25
CA LEU A 153 -4.36 -0.61 6.32
C LEU A 153 -3.65 0.25 5.28
N THR A 154 -2.73 1.11 5.71
CA THR A 154 -1.91 1.95 4.83
C THR A 154 -1.11 1.11 3.84
N VAL A 155 -0.42 0.07 4.31
CA VAL A 155 0.36 -0.86 3.47
C VAL A 155 -0.51 -1.49 2.38
N GLU A 156 -1.64 -2.08 2.76
CA GLU A 156 -2.51 -2.77 1.80
C GLU A 156 -3.21 -1.81 0.84
N LEU A 157 -3.60 -0.62 1.29
CA LEU A 157 -4.15 0.42 0.43
C LEU A 157 -3.12 0.93 -0.57
N MET A 158 -1.90 1.24 -0.13
CA MET A 158 -0.85 1.72 -1.02
C MET A 158 -0.47 0.65 -2.04
N ARG A 159 -0.38 -0.63 -1.64
CA ARG A 159 -0.13 -1.73 -2.59
C ARG A 159 -1.24 -1.84 -3.63
N TYR A 160 -2.50 -1.80 -3.21
CA TYR A 160 -3.63 -1.92 -4.12
C TYR A 160 -3.74 -0.72 -5.07
N LEU A 161 -3.61 0.50 -4.55
CA LEU A 161 -3.84 1.74 -5.29
C LEU A 161 -2.62 2.17 -6.11
N ASN A 162 -1.41 2.11 -5.54
CA ASN A 162 -0.24 2.76 -6.12
C ASN A 162 0.59 1.83 -7.04
N ASN A 163 0.66 0.53 -6.74
CA ASN A 163 1.46 -0.41 -7.54
C ASN A 163 1.12 -0.41 -9.03
N PRO A 164 -0.15 -0.30 -9.47
CA PRO A 164 -0.46 -0.20 -10.89
C PRO A 164 0.23 0.99 -11.59
N PHE A 165 0.35 2.13 -10.92
CA PHE A 165 1.01 3.32 -11.47
C PHE A 165 2.53 3.22 -11.42
N LEU A 166 3.08 2.70 -10.32
CA LEU A 166 4.51 2.40 -10.22
C LEU A 166 4.94 1.40 -11.31
N ARG A 167 4.12 0.39 -11.59
CA ARG A 167 4.36 -0.56 -12.69
C ARG A 167 4.30 0.12 -14.05
N LYS A 168 3.36 1.07 -14.26
CA LYS A 168 3.31 1.85 -15.51
C LYS A 168 4.57 2.69 -15.74
N ILE A 169 5.22 3.21 -14.69
CA ILE A 169 6.51 3.91 -14.80
C ILE A 169 7.59 2.93 -15.28
N GLU A 170 7.68 1.75 -14.67
CA GLU A 170 8.61 0.69 -15.08
C GLU A 170 8.40 0.25 -16.53
N ASP A 171 7.14 -0.02 -16.91
CA ASP A 171 6.77 -0.46 -18.25
C ASP A 171 7.08 0.64 -19.30
N LEU A 172 6.88 1.91 -18.97
CA LEU A 172 7.22 3.05 -19.83
C LEU A 172 8.73 3.19 -20.01
N LYS A 173 9.48 3.11 -18.91
CA LYS A 173 10.95 3.14 -18.90
C LYS A 173 11.55 1.97 -19.70
N ALA A 174 10.93 0.80 -19.62
CA ALA A 174 11.32 -0.39 -20.38
C ALA A 174 10.86 -0.37 -21.85
N GLY A 175 10.11 0.66 -22.27
CA GLY A 175 9.61 0.78 -23.64
C GLY A 175 8.53 -0.26 -24.01
N LEU A 176 7.83 -0.82 -23.02
CA LEU A 176 6.79 -1.83 -23.23
C LEU A 176 5.48 -1.23 -23.78
N TYR A 177 5.30 0.07 -23.65
CA TYR A 177 4.24 0.83 -24.30
C TYR A 177 4.64 2.29 -24.50
N ILE A 178 3.88 3.00 -25.34
CA ILE A 178 3.99 4.44 -25.56
C ILE A 178 2.60 5.01 -25.85
N LYS A 179 2.39 6.31 -25.64
CA LYS A 179 1.15 7.00 -26.01
C LYS A 179 1.26 7.58 -27.42
N SER A 180 0.20 8.28 -27.85
CA SER A 180 0.20 9.01 -29.11
C SER A 180 1.43 9.91 -29.18
N GLN A 181 2.21 9.76 -30.24
CA GLN A 181 3.41 10.55 -30.43
C GLN A 181 3.04 12.00 -30.75
N GLN A 182 3.83 12.93 -30.22
CA GLN A 182 3.78 14.34 -30.59
C GLN A 182 5.14 14.76 -31.14
N HIS A 183 5.14 15.66 -32.12
CA HIS A 183 6.36 16.23 -32.67
C HIS A 183 6.45 17.70 -32.24
N VAL A 184 7.58 18.08 -31.64
CA VAL A 184 7.84 19.47 -31.24
C VAL A 184 8.79 20.08 -32.25
N LYS A 185 8.43 21.23 -32.81
CA LYS A 185 9.27 21.93 -33.77
C LYS A 185 10.42 22.63 -33.07
N ASP A 186 11.48 22.86 -33.82
CA ASP A 186 12.69 23.56 -33.39
C ASP A 186 12.41 24.87 -32.64
N GLU A 187 11.53 25.69 -33.21
CA GLU A 187 11.10 27.00 -32.68
C GLU A 187 10.32 26.92 -31.36
N GLU A 188 9.70 25.77 -31.08
CA GLU A 188 8.84 25.54 -29.91
C GLU A 188 9.60 24.86 -28.74
N MET A 189 10.85 24.44 -28.96
CA MET A 189 11.59 23.62 -27.99
C MET A 189 11.83 24.31 -26.65
N ALA A 190 12.20 25.59 -26.64
CA ALA A 190 12.45 26.33 -25.41
C ALA A 190 11.19 26.43 -24.53
N ASP A 191 10.05 26.76 -25.15
CA ASP A 191 8.75 26.82 -24.49
C ASP A 191 8.30 25.44 -24.01
N TRP A 192 8.50 24.40 -24.83
CA TRP A 192 8.17 23.02 -24.45
C TRP A 192 8.98 22.54 -23.24
N ILE A 193 10.30 22.77 -23.23
CA ILE A 193 11.18 22.43 -22.10
C ILE A 193 10.74 23.17 -20.84
N SER A 194 10.52 24.48 -20.95
CA SER A 194 10.06 25.33 -19.83
C SER A 194 8.74 24.83 -19.24
N LYS A 195 7.76 24.50 -20.10
CA LYS A 195 6.48 23.93 -19.68
C LYS A 195 6.64 22.60 -18.96
N ARG A 196 7.50 21.70 -19.44
CA ARG A 196 7.75 20.41 -18.77
C ARG A 196 8.40 20.59 -17.41
N LEU A 197 9.41 21.45 -17.28
CA LEU A 197 10.04 21.74 -15.99
C LEU A 197 9.05 22.36 -14.99
N ASN A 198 8.21 23.30 -15.43
CA ASN A 198 7.18 23.92 -14.61
C ASN A 198 6.12 22.91 -14.14
N GLU A 199 5.71 22.00 -15.01
CA GLU A 199 4.83 20.87 -14.63
C GLU A 199 5.51 20.00 -13.57
N SER A 200 6.76 19.60 -13.76
CA SER A 200 7.51 18.79 -12.79
C SER A 200 7.58 19.44 -11.42
N GLY A 201 7.89 20.74 -11.36
CA GLY A 201 7.94 21.50 -10.11
C GLY A 201 6.61 21.59 -9.37
N LYS A 202 5.47 21.41 -10.05
CA LYS A 202 4.13 21.41 -9.44
C LYS A 202 3.67 20.04 -8.96
N LEU A 203 4.24 18.96 -9.50
CA LEU A 203 3.82 17.60 -9.20
C LEU A 203 4.42 17.06 -7.90
N VAL A 204 5.62 17.53 -7.52
CA VAL A 204 6.34 17.08 -6.31
C VAL A 204 5.76 17.63 -5.00
N PRO A 205 5.47 18.95 -4.85
CA PRO A 205 5.09 19.52 -3.54
C PRO A 205 3.85 18.90 -2.89
N PRO A 206 2.78 18.53 -3.61
CA PRO A 206 1.63 17.87 -2.98
C PRO A 206 1.99 16.60 -2.23
N MET A 207 2.95 15.80 -2.71
CA MET A 207 3.34 14.55 -2.05
C MET A 207 3.83 14.77 -0.62
N VAL A 208 4.60 15.83 -0.39
CA VAL A 208 5.15 16.16 0.94
C VAL A 208 4.01 16.38 1.94
N GLY A 209 3.02 17.19 1.57
CA GLY A 209 1.85 17.44 2.42
C GLY A 209 0.97 16.21 2.61
N LEU A 210 0.90 15.32 1.60
CA LEU A 210 0.15 14.07 1.70
C LEU A 210 0.82 13.09 2.67
N ILE A 211 2.14 12.97 2.68
CA ILE A 211 2.86 12.11 3.64
C ILE A 211 2.68 12.64 5.07
N ASP A 212 2.80 13.95 5.30
CA ASP A 212 2.55 14.56 6.61
C ASP A 212 1.11 14.30 7.10
N ARG A 213 0.12 14.45 6.24
CA ARG A 213 -1.29 14.13 6.58
C ARG A 213 -1.48 12.64 6.83
N LEU A 214 -0.81 11.76 6.08
CA LEU A 214 -0.91 10.31 6.27
C LEU A 214 -0.43 9.94 7.68
N ASN A 215 0.70 10.48 8.12
CA ASN A 215 1.22 10.25 9.47
C ASN A 215 0.21 10.67 10.54
N LYS A 216 -0.41 11.85 10.37
CA LYS A 216 -1.43 12.36 11.30
C LYS A 216 -2.71 11.53 11.32
N SER A 217 -3.06 10.92 10.19
CA SER A 217 -4.29 10.11 10.07
C SER A 217 -4.27 8.82 10.88
N TRP A 218 -3.09 8.37 11.31
CA TRP A 218 -2.93 7.19 12.17
C TRP A 218 -3.35 7.43 13.63
N GLY A 219 -3.61 8.69 14.02
CA GLY A 219 -3.97 9.05 15.40
C GLY A 219 -2.74 9.26 16.29
N ALA A 220 -2.93 9.99 17.39
CA ALA A 220 -1.91 10.12 18.44
C ALA A 220 -1.81 8.83 19.27
N LEU A 221 -0.75 8.69 20.09
CA LEU A 221 -0.63 7.54 20.98
C LEU A 221 -1.85 7.36 21.89
N GLY A 222 -2.51 6.21 21.75
CA GLY A 222 -3.73 5.87 22.51
C GLY A 222 -5.03 6.41 21.91
N GLU A 223 -4.96 7.18 20.84
CA GLU A 223 -6.10 7.61 20.04
C GLU A 223 -6.20 6.76 18.78
N GLU A 224 -7.42 6.38 18.42
CA GLU A 224 -7.67 5.55 17.25
C GLU A 224 -7.57 6.39 15.96
N GLY A 225 -6.82 5.89 14.98
CA GLY A 225 -6.75 6.51 13.66
C GLY A 225 -8.09 6.46 12.90
N ASP A 226 -8.27 7.37 11.93
CA ASP A 226 -9.46 7.39 11.08
C ASP A 226 -9.19 6.64 9.76
N PHE A 227 -9.79 5.45 9.62
CA PHE A 227 -9.64 4.63 8.41
C PHE A 227 -10.09 5.34 7.12
N LYS A 228 -11.05 6.28 7.21
CA LYS A 228 -11.53 7.04 6.06
C LYS A 228 -10.52 8.10 5.65
N GLU A 229 -9.88 8.75 6.61
CA GLU A 229 -8.82 9.71 6.32
C GLU A 229 -7.57 9.01 5.76
N ILE A 230 -7.18 7.85 6.34
CA ILE A 230 -6.11 7.00 5.80
C ILE A 230 -6.42 6.62 4.34
N HIS A 231 -7.64 6.16 4.07
CA HIS A 231 -8.09 5.80 2.72
C HIS A 231 -8.09 6.98 1.76
N HIS A 232 -8.62 8.13 2.19
CA HIS A 232 -8.68 9.35 1.41
C HIS A 232 -7.28 9.81 0.99
N ILE A 233 -6.33 9.83 1.92
CA ILE A 233 -4.95 10.24 1.65
C ILE A 233 -4.25 9.26 0.71
N CYS A 234 -4.45 7.94 0.90
CA CYS A 234 -3.93 6.94 -0.03
C CYS A 234 -4.49 7.14 -1.46
N CYS A 235 -5.76 7.52 -1.60
CA CYS A 235 -6.35 7.89 -2.88
C CYS A 235 -5.72 9.16 -3.48
N LEU A 236 -5.41 10.17 -2.66
CA LEU A 236 -4.73 11.38 -3.14
C LEU A 236 -3.29 11.10 -3.60
N ILE A 237 -2.56 10.24 -2.88
CA ILE A 237 -1.24 9.77 -3.30
C ILE A 237 -1.32 9.06 -4.66
N ARG A 238 -2.31 8.16 -4.82
CA ARG A 238 -2.58 7.50 -6.10
C ARG A 238 -2.87 8.47 -7.24
N ASN A 239 -3.69 9.50 -6.98
CA ASN A 239 -4.02 10.52 -7.97
C ASN A 239 -2.76 11.33 -8.37
N ASN A 240 -1.89 11.66 -7.43
CA ASN A 240 -0.64 12.35 -7.73
C ASN A 240 0.31 11.46 -8.55
N LEU A 241 0.45 10.18 -8.20
CA LEU A 241 1.20 9.19 -8.98
C LEU A 241 0.67 9.06 -10.42
N GLU A 242 -0.64 9.08 -10.62
CA GLU A 242 -1.23 9.09 -11.96
C GLU A 242 -0.84 10.31 -12.77
N LEU A 243 -0.80 11.50 -12.15
CA LEU A 243 -0.34 12.72 -12.82
C LEU A 243 1.15 12.66 -13.18
N ILE A 244 1.99 12.06 -12.31
CA ILE A 244 3.40 11.81 -12.61
C ILE A 244 3.53 10.86 -13.81
N VAL A 245 2.80 9.74 -13.82
CA VAL A 245 2.77 8.81 -14.97
C VAL A 245 2.37 9.53 -16.25
N PHE A 246 1.30 10.34 -16.21
CA PHE A 246 0.85 11.08 -17.38
C PHE A 246 1.89 12.09 -17.89
N HIS A 247 2.61 12.75 -16.98
CA HIS A 247 3.70 13.65 -17.33
C HIS A 247 4.87 12.90 -17.99
N GLU A 248 5.27 11.76 -17.44
CA GLU A 248 6.30 10.89 -18.02
C GLU A 248 5.85 10.36 -19.40
N GLU A 249 4.61 9.87 -19.54
CA GLU A 249 4.06 9.41 -20.81
C GLU A 249 4.16 10.49 -21.90
N LYS A 250 3.90 11.77 -21.58
CA LYS A 250 4.08 12.89 -22.51
C LYS A 250 5.54 13.04 -22.93
N ILE A 251 6.48 13.02 -21.99
CA ILE A 251 7.91 13.17 -22.29
C ILE A 251 8.37 12.00 -23.17
N PHE A 252 8.08 10.77 -22.76
CA PHE A 252 8.47 9.56 -23.50
C PHE A 252 7.86 9.50 -24.91
N SER A 253 6.67 10.06 -25.11
CA SER A 253 5.97 10.08 -26.40
C SER A 253 6.30 11.32 -27.27
N THR A 254 7.32 12.10 -26.90
CA THR A 254 7.73 13.28 -27.68
C THR A 254 8.87 12.96 -28.63
N ASN A 255 8.68 13.30 -29.90
CA ASN A 255 9.71 13.33 -30.92
C ASN A 255 10.24 14.77 -31.04
N VAL A 256 11.55 14.94 -30.89
CA VAL A 256 12.24 16.23 -30.99
C VAL A 256 13.27 16.17 -32.13
N PRO A 257 13.73 17.31 -32.67
CA PRO A 257 14.86 17.32 -33.60
C PRO A 257 16.10 16.68 -32.96
N GLU A 258 16.95 16.04 -33.76
CA GLU A 258 18.11 15.23 -33.31
C GLU A 258 18.99 15.97 -32.29
N ARG A 259 19.22 17.27 -32.49
CA ARG A 259 20.02 18.11 -31.58
C ARG A 259 19.46 18.22 -30.15
N TYR A 260 18.18 17.94 -29.94
CA TYR A 260 17.51 18.01 -28.64
C TYR A 260 17.31 16.64 -27.97
N GLU A 261 17.72 15.54 -28.61
CA GLU A 261 17.51 14.20 -28.06
C GLU A 261 18.18 14.01 -26.70
N ARG A 262 19.33 14.66 -26.46
CA ARG A 262 20.03 14.64 -25.17
C ARG A 262 19.21 15.32 -24.07
N VAL A 263 18.66 16.51 -24.35
CA VAL A 263 17.77 17.24 -23.44
C VAL A 263 16.52 16.41 -23.12
N LEU A 264 15.91 15.81 -24.14
CA LEU A 264 14.77 14.91 -23.96
C LEU A 264 15.16 13.69 -23.08
N GLY A 265 16.34 13.11 -23.31
CA GLY A 265 16.89 12.02 -22.52
C GLY A 265 17.05 12.36 -21.04
N LEU A 266 17.50 13.57 -20.71
CA LEU A 266 17.64 14.05 -19.34
C LEU A 266 16.28 14.26 -18.65
N LEU A 267 15.24 14.61 -19.40
CA LEU A 267 13.88 14.77 -18.86
C LEU A 267 13.15 13.44 -18.65
N LYS A 268 13.47 12.41 -19.44
CA LYS A 268 12.86 11.08 -19.32
C LYS A 268 13.16 10.45 -17.96
N ASN A 269 12.12 9.94 -17.31
CA ASN A 269 12.20 9.21 -16.03
C ASN A 269 12.74 10.05 -14.87
N LEU A 270 12.74 11.39 -14.99
CA LEU A 270 13.20 12.29 -13.95
C LEU A 270 12.28 12.22 -12.74
N LEU A 271 10.96 12.37 -12.92
CA LEU A 271 9.99 12.25 -11.84
C LEU A 271 9.65 10.79 -11.56
N GLY A 272 9.62 9.96 -12.61
CA GLY A 272 9.34 8.53 -12.51
C GLY A 272 10.27 7.83 -11.50
N SER A 273 11.57 8.09 -11.59
CA SER A 273 12.55 7.55 -10.64
C SER A 273 12.33 8.01 -9.19
N GLN A 274 11.81 9.22 -8.96
CA GLN A 274 11.53 9.71 -7.62
C GLN A 274 10.23 9.13 -7.07
N ALA A 275 9.21 8.99 -7.90
CA ALA A 275 7.97 8.33 -7.54
C ALA A 275 8.18 6.87 -7.10
N GLU A 276 9.14 6.15 -7.71
CA GLU A 276 9.53 4.80 -7.31
C GLU A 276 10.01 4.72 -5.85
N LYS A 277 10.61 5.79 -5.30
CA LYS A 277 11.06 5.83 -3.90
C LYS A 277 9.90 5.64 -2.90
N LEU A 278 8.66 5.95 -3.28
CA LEU A 278 7.48 5.75 -2.42
C LEU A 278 7.20 4.28 -2.07
N LYS A 279 7.81 3.33 -2.79
CA LYS A 279 7.76 1.90 -2.45
C LYS A 279 8.32 1.59 -1.06
N ILE A 280 9.22 2.45 -0.56
CA ILE A 280 9.80 2.29 0.78
C ILE A 280 8.76 2.38 1.89
N ILE A 281 7.67 3.13 1.69
CA ILE A 281 6.68 3.38 2.76
C ILE A 281 6.00 2.08 3.22
N PRO A 282 5.38 1.27 2.34
CA PRO A 282 4.88 -0.04 2.73
C PRO A 282 5.92 -0.94 3.42
N ASP A 283 7.15 -0.98 2.90
CA ASP A 283 8.20 -1.87 3.40
C ASP A 283 8.62 -1.50 4.84
N ARG A 284 8.79 -0.19 5.12
CA ARG A 284 9.12 0.31 6.46
C ARG A 284 7.99 0.09 7.45
N LEU A 285 6.74 0.34 7.03
CA LEU A 285 5.58 0.09 7.88
C LEU A 285 5.48 -1.39 8.25
N GLU A 286 5.72 -2.31 7.31
CA GLU A 286 5.74 -3.75 7.62
C GLU A 286 6.84 -4.14 8.60
N GLU A 287 8.02 -3.54 8.50
CA GLU A 287 9.10 -3.76 9.46
C GLU A 287 8.67 -3.35 10.88
N ILE A 288 8.05 -2.18 11.01
CA ILE A 288 7.55 -1.67 12.29
C ILE A 288 6.48 -2.57 12.87
N ILE A 289 5.52 -3.00 12.06
CA ILE A 289 4.47 -3.90 12.55
C ILE A 289 5.09 -5.24 13.01
N SER A 290 6.15 -5.71 12.36
CA SER A 290 6.90 -6.89 12.82
C SER A 290 7.56 -6.67 14.19
N TYR A 291 8.08 -5.47 14.49
CA TYR A 291 8.62 -5.15 15.82
C TYR A 291 7.52 -5.10 16.88
N ILE A 292 6.38 -4.48 16.57
CA ILE A 292 5.23 -4.37 17.48
C ILE A 292 4.71 -5.77 17.87
N ASP A 293 4.56 -6.68 16.92
CA ASP A 293 4.03 -8.02 17.19
C ASP A 293 4.98 -8.89 18.04
N LYS A 294 6.30 -8.67 17.89
CA LYS A 294 7.33 -9.36 18.68
C LYS A 294 7.51 -8.78 20.08
N ASP A 295 6.81 -7.69 20.42
CA ASP A 295 7.06 -6.88 21.62
C ASP A 295 8.55 -6.51 21.75
N ASP A 296 9.20 -6.21 20.60
CA ASP A 296 10.62 -5.85 20.55
C ASP A 296 10.80 -4.39 20.97
N LYS A 297 10.72 -4.16 22.28
CA LYS A 297 10.83 -2.83 22.89
C LYS A 297 12.11 -2.10 22.49
N LYS A 298 13.22 -2.83 22.36
CA LYS A 298 14.51 -2.24 21.98
C LYS A 298 14.47 -1.71 20.54
N ALA A 299 13.86 -2.45 19.61
CA ALA A 299 13.71 -1.99 18.23
C ALA A 299 12.76 -0.79 18.15
N LEU A 300 11.67 -0.80 18.92
CA LEU A 300 10.71 0.30 18.97
C LEU A 300 11.31 1.57 19.59
N GLU A 301 12.00 1.47 20.72
CA GLU A 301 12.76 2.57 21.35
C GLU A 301 13.84 3.11 20.40
N ALA A 302 14.46 2.25 19.59
CA ALA A 302 15.46 2.69 18.61
C ALA A 302 14.85 3.42 17.40
N LEU A 303 13.52 3.36 17.21
CA LEU A 303 12.79 4.09 16.18
C LEU A 303 12.18 5.39 16.70
N GLU A 304 11.99 5.51 18.01
CA GLU A 304 11.41 6.68 18.65
C GLU A 304 12.22 7.95 18.32
N GLY A 305 11.53 8.98 17.80
CA GLY A 305 12.14 10.24 17.42
C GLY A 305 13.05 10.18 16.17
N LYS A 306 13.06 9.06 15.43
CA LYS A 306 13.75 8.99 14.13
C LYS A 306 12.83 9.41 13.00
N GLU A 307 13.27 10.42 12.27
CA GLU A 307 12.65 10.83 11.01
C GLU A 307 13.32 10.09 9.85
N GLU A 308 12.52 9.35 9.08
CA GLU A 308 12.99 8.80 7.82
C GLU A 308 12.55 9.73 6.69
N MET A 309 13.53 10.27 5.95
CA MET A 309 13.27 11.23 4.89
C MET A 309 13.20 10.53 3.54
N ILE A 310 12.06 10.67 2.86
CA ILE A 310 11.98 10.37 1.43
C ILE A 310 12.41 11.63 0.69
N VAL A 311 13.66 11.65 0.25
CA VAL A 311 14.22 12.78 -0.49
C VAL A 311 13.94 12.60 -1.98
N PHE A 312 13.21 13.56 -2.55
CA PHE A 312 13.07 13.71 -4.00
C PHE A 312 14.24 14.56 -4.49
N GLU A 313 15.14 13.96 -5.25
CA GLU A 313 16.36 14.61 -5.73
C GLU A 313 16.62 14.27 -7.20
N VAL A 314 17.15 15.22 -7.95
CA VAL A 314 17.72 14.94 -9.27
C VAL A 314 19.10 14.34 -9.09
N SER A 315 19.59 13.53 -10.05
CA SER A 315 20.93 12.94 -9.93
C SER A 315 22.00 14.03 -9.81
N GLU A 316 23.10 13.78 -9.09
CA GLU A 316 24.12 14.79 -8.72
C GLU A 316 24.63 15.63 -9.91
N ASN A 317 24.75 15.04 -11.10
CA ASN A 317 25.22 15.74 -12.30
C ASN A 317 24.10 16.23 -13.22
N TRP A 318 22.82 15.97 -12.90
CA TRP A 318 21.70 16.27 -13.79
C TRP A 318 21.63 17.74 -14.14
N GLU A 319 21.68 18.63 -13.15
CA GLU A 319 21.57 20.08 -13.39
C GLU A 319 22.75 20.58 -14.22
N LYS A 320 23.96 20.10 -13.91
CA LYS A 320 25.18 20.44 -14.66
C LYS A 320 25.07 19.99 -16.12
N ASP A 321 24.66 18.74 -16.35
CA ASP A 321 24.53 18.16 -17.68
C ASP A 321 23.40 18.85 -18.46
N PHE A 322 22.27 19.12 -17.81
CA PHE A 322 21.14 19.82 -18.41
C PHE A 322 21.50 21.25 -18.80
N ASN A 323 22.12 22.02 -17.91
CA ASN A 323 22.58 23.38 -18.20
C ASN A 323 23.64 23.41 -19.31
N LYS A 324 24.53 22.41 -19.35
CA LYS A 324 25.51 22.27 -20.43
C LYS A 324 24.81 22.09 -21.79
N GLU A 325 23.86 21.17 -21.89
CA GLU A 325 23.12 20.92 -23.13
C GLU A 325 22.30 22.14 -23.56
N LEU A 326 21.64 22.86 -22.63
CA LEU A 326 20.93 24.10 -22.95
C LEU A 326 21.85 25.19 -23.51
N ASN A 327 23.04 25.35 -22.92
CA ASN A 327 24.04 26.32 -23.38
C ASN A 327 24.58 25.99 -24.77
N GLU A 328 24.88 24.71 -25.04
CA GLU A 328 25.33 24.26 -26.37
C GLU A 328 24.26 24.51 -27.46
N LEU A 329 22.99 24.50 -27.08
CA LEU A 329 21.84 24.75 -27.95
C LEU A 329 21.39 26.21 -28.01
N ASN A 330 22.10 27.13 -27.33
CA ASN A 330 21.74 28.55 -27.18
C ASN A 330 20.29 28.77 -26.70
N ILE A 331 19.76 27.87 -25.87
CA ILE A 331 18.44 28.05 -25.24
C ILE A 331 18.61 28.90 -23.98
N ASN A 332 18.07 30.12 -23.99
CA ASN A 332 17.94 30.90 -22.77
C ASN A 332 16.52 30.75 -22.19
N LEU A 333 16.41 30.12 -21.02
CA LEU A 333 15.14 29.97 -20.30
C LEU A 333 14.77 31.21 -19.45
N GLU A 334 15.67 32.20 -19.28
CA GLU A 334 15.52 33.32 -18.35
C GLU A 334 14.38 34.30 -18.70
N HIS A 335 13.92 34.37 -19.95
CA HIS A 335 12.95 35.40 -20.37
C HIS A 335 11.45 35.06 -20.19
N GLN A 336 11.10 33.85 -19.74
CA GLN A 336 9.70 33.48 -19.45
C GLN A 336 9.39 33.36 -17.95
N TYR A 337 10.37 33.66 -17.07
CA TYR A 337 10.23 33.56 -15.61
C TYR A 337 9.92 34.89 -14.90
N SER A 338 9.69 35.96 -15.66
CA SER A 338 9.28 37.26 -15.12
C SER A 338 7.76 37.43 -15.22
N GLN A 339 7.11 37.30 -14.06
CA GLN A 339 5.70 37.57 -13.72
C GLN A 339 4.82 36.35 -13.48
N ARG A 340 4.72 36.03 -12.17
CA ARG A 340 3.70 35.21 -11.49
C ARG A 340 3.74 33.70 -11.76
N GLY A 341 4.60 33.04 -10.98
CA GLY A 341 4.47 31.64 -10.57
C GLY A 341 5.33 30.66 -11.38
N CYS A 342 6.32 30.05 -10.70
CA CYS A 342 7.45 29.29 -11.27
C CYS A 342 8.49 30.26 -11.85
N LEU A 343 9.81 30.20 -11.64
CA LEU A 343 10.72 29.28 -10.97
C LEU A 343 11.13 29.93 -9.63
N MET A 344 10.98 29.23 -8.50
CA MET A 344 12.00 29.41 -7.47
C MET A 344 13.20 28.63 -7.97
N MET A 345 14.32 29.31 -8.20
CA MET A 345 15.62 28.74 -7.90
C MET A 345 15.59 28.38 -6.42
N ILE A 346 15.26 27.14 -6.07
CA ILE A 346 15.60 26.61 -4.77
C ILE A 346 17.08 26.26 -4.88
N PRO A 347 17.97 26.90 -4.11
CA PRO A 347 19.39 26.53 -4.13
C PRO A 347 19.51 25.04 -3.83
N LEU A 348 20.33 24.34 -4.63
CA LEU A 348 20.77 22.98 -4.36
C LEU A 348 21.59 22.98 -3.06
N GLY A 349 20.87 22.78 -1.97
CA GLY A 349 21.35 22.90 -0.60
C GLY A 349 20.24 23.41 0.30
N GLY A 350 19.29 22.53 0.64
CA GLY A 350 18.34 22.82 1.72
C GLY A 350 16.93 22.30 1.49
N ILE A 351 16.65 21.15 2.09
CA ILE A 351 15.40 20.84 2.82
C ILE A 351 14.10 21.00 2.02
N ILE A 352 13.56 19.85 1.61
CA ILE A 352 12.11 19.62 1.74
C ILE A 352 11.95 18.30 2.50
N LEU A 353 11.83 18.41 3.83
CA LEU A 353 11.49 17.31 4.73
C LEU A 353 10.09 16.80 4.36
N GLY A 354 10.02 15.66 3.66
CA GLY A 354 8.92 14.72 3.80
C GLY A 354 9.33 13.70 4.86
N ALA A 355 9.21 14.06 6.14
CA ALA A 355 9.47 13.13 7.23
C ALA A 355 8.36 12.10 7.31
N LEU A 356 8.69 10.82 7.15
CA LEU A 356 7.97 9.77 7.82
C LEU A 356 8.41 9.83 9.27
N ILE A 357 7.55 10.42 10.10
CA ILE A 357 7.74 10.40 11.54
C ILE A 357 7.30 9.01 11.99
N PHE A 358 8.27 8.16 12.32
CA PHE A 358 7.97 6.91 13.01
C PHE A 358 7.93 7.19 14.51
N LEU A 359 6.71 7.11 15.06
CA LEU A 359 6.39 7.11 16.50
C LEU A 359 6.90 8.34 17.29
N CYS A 360 5.96 9.26 17.54
CA CYS A 360 5.85 10.02 18.79
C CYS A 360 4.43 9.92 19.32
#